data_AF-A0A7Z7PXP7-F1
#
_entry.id   AF-A0A7Z7PXP7-F1
#
_cell.length_a   1.000
_cell.length_b   1.000
_cell.length_c   1.000
_cell.angle_alpha   90.00
_cell.angle_beta   90.00
_cell.angle_gamma   90.00
#
_symmetry.space_group_name_H-M   'P 1'
#
loop_
_entity.id
_entity.type
_entity.pdbx_description
1 polymer ?
#
loop_
_entity_poly.entity_id
_entity_poly.type
_entity_poly.pdbx_seq_one_letter_code
_entity_poly.pdbx_strand_id
1 'polypeptide(L)' 'MICKSGTRCPESGMWQNIDFFTTTILVAKGNKMPEYCGKKVSWKLIYKA' A
#
# COMPACT_ATOMS: atom_id res chain seq x y z
N MET A 1 -8.31 -3.98 4.62
CA MET A 1 -7.61 -4.88 3.67
C MET A 1 -6.11 -4.63 3.78
N ILE A 2 -5.27 -5.67 3.75
CA ILE A 2 -3.81 -5.55 3.88
C ILE A 2 -3.14 -6.18 2.66
N CYS A 3 -2.18 -5.48 2.07
CA CYS A 3 -1.37 -5.96 0.94
C CYS A 3 0.12 -5.75 1.21
N LYS A 4 0.97 -6.59 0.64
CA LYS A 4 2.42 -6.46 0.78
C LYS A 4 3.02 -5.72 -0.40
N SER A 5 4.13 -5.04 -0.16
CA SER A 5 4.93 -4.45 -1.22
C SER A 5 5.29 -5.49 -2.27
N GLY A 6 5.19 -5.09 -3.54
CA GLY A 6 5.43 -5.96 -4.67
C GLY A 6 4.21 -6.76 -5.18
N THR A 7 3.11 -6.83 -4.43
CA THR A 7 1.86 -7.43 -4.94
C THR A 7 1.06 -6.41 -5.76
N ARG A 8 0.19 -6.89 -6.65
CA ARG A 8 -0.77 -6.02 -7.35
C ARG A 8 -1.81 -5.49 -6.36
N CYS A 9 -2.13 -4.21 -6.49
CA CYS A 9 -3.14 -3.52 -5.71
C CYS A 9 -4.51 -4.13 -5.99
N PRO A 10 -5.24 -4.61 -4.99
CA PRO A 10 -6.57 -5.18 -5.19
C PRO A 10 -7.65 -4.12 -5.38
N GLU A 11 -7.47 -2.93 -4.79
CA GLU A 11 -8.50 -1.90 -4.63
C GLU A 11 -7.87 -0.50 -4.75
N SER A 12 -8.43 0.35 -5.61
CA SER A 12 -8.00 1.75 -5.74
C SER A 12 -8.32 2.51 -4.46
N GLY A 13 -7.35 3.26 -3.95
CA GLY A 13 -7.59 4.11 -2.79
C GLY A 13 -6.34 4.55 -2.06
N MET A 14 -6.54 5.02 -0.83
CA MET A 14 -5.46 5.44 0.05
C MET A 14 -5.00 4.28 0.92
N TRP A 15 -3.70 4.00 0.84
CA TRP A 15 -3.03 2.93 1.53
C TRP A 15 -2.04 3.50 2.55
N GLN A 16 -2.08 2.97 3.76
CA GLN A 16 -1.22 3.36 4.88
C GLN A 16 -0.23 2.25 5.20
N ASN A 17 1.04 2.61 5.34
CA ASN A 17 2.07 1.71 5.84
C ASN A 17 1.83 1.40 7.32
N ILE A 18 1.88 0.11 7.67
CA ILE A 18 1.62 -0.37 9.04
C ILE A 18 2.83 -1.05 9.72
N ASP A 19 4.01 -1.00 9.11
CA ASP A 19 5.21 -1.69 9.64
C ASP A 19 6.08 -0.75 10.49
N PHE A 20 6.85 0.13 9.85
CA PHE A 20 7.85 0.96 10.53
C PHE A 20 7.40 2.41 10.74
N PHE A 21 6.75 3.00 9.73
CA PHE A 21 6.36 4.40 9.72
C PHE A 21 4.99 4.55 9.09
N THR A 22 4.14 5.37 9.69
CA THR A 22 2.80 5.67 9.16
C THR A 22 2.90 6.61 7.97
N THR A 23 3.23 6.07 6.80
CA THR A 23 3.19 6.78 5.51
C THR A 23 1.91 6.42 4.77
N THR A 24 1.22 7.40 4.22
CA THR A 24 0.05 7.19 3.36
C THR A 24 0.38 7.49 1.90
N ILE A 25 -0.16 6.69 0.99
CA ILE A 25 0.00 6.84 -0.46
C ILE A 25 -1.34 6.55 -1.16
N LEU A 26 -1.49 7.05 -2.37
CA LEU A 26 -2.60 6.71 -3.25
C LEU A 26 -2.14 5.65 -4.26
N VAL A 27 -2.85 4.53 -4.33
CA VAL A 27 -2.55 3.45 -5.27
C VAL A 27 -3.84 3.02 -5.96
N ALA A 28 -3.82 3.02 -7.29
CA ALA A 28 -4.92 2.48 -8.08
C ALA A 28 -4.84 0.95 -8.19
N LYS A 29 -6.00 0.31 -8.27
CA LYS A 29 -6.15 -1.13 -8.50
C LYS A 29 -5.33 -1.58 -9.71
N GLY A 30 -4.67 -2.72 -9.58
CA GLY A 30 -3.80 -3.28 -10.59
C GLY A 30 -2.34 -2.79 -10.54
N ASN A 31 -2.07 -1.62 -9.96
CA ASN A 31 -0.69 -1.14 -9.80
C ASN A 31 0.08 -1.94 -8.77
N LYS A 32 1.41 -2.00 -8.90
CA LYS A 32 2.28 -2.70 -7.95
C LYS A 32 2.39 -1.87 -6.66
N MET A 33 2.19 -2.51 -5.51
CA MET A 33 2.39 -1.85 -4.21
C MET A 33 3.86 -1.45 -4.05
N PRO A 34 4.14 -0.16 -3.79
CA PRO A 34 5.50 0.33 -3.72
C PRO A 34 6.20 -0.14 -2.45
N GLU A 35 7.52 -0.21 -2.51
CA GLU A 35 8.39 -0.43 -1.35
C GLU A 35 8.69 0.90 -0.66
N TYR A 36 8.93 0.87 0.65
CA TYR A 36 9.27 2.07 1.42
C TYR A 36 10.76 2.04 1.76
N CYS A 37 11.53 3.02 1.28
CA CYS A 37 12.99 3.06 1.41
C CYS A 37 13.68 1.74 0.97
N GLY A 38 13.20 1.13 -0.13
CA GLY A 38 13.73 -0.14 -0.63
C GLY A 38 13.42 -1.36 0.26
N LYS A 39 12.57 -1.21 1.28
CA LYS A 39 12.11 -2.30 2.13
C LYS A 39 10.69 -2.70 1.76
N LYS A 40 10.45 -4.01 1.78
CA LYS A 40 9.11 -4.58 1.66
C LYS A 40 8.32 -4.27 2.91
N VAL A 41 7.21 -3.58 2.72
CA VAL A 41 6.29 -3.17 3.78
C VAL A 41 4.87 -3.60 3.48
N SER A 42 4.03 -3.59 4.50
CA SER A 42 2.62 -3.90 4.46
C SER A 42 1.82 -2.61 4.40
N TRP A 43 0.90 -2.59 3.45
CA TRP A 43 0.00 -1.50 3.17
C TRP A 43 -1.41 -1.89 3.62
N LYS A 44 -2.04 -1.05 4.42
CA LYS A 44 -3.44 -1.17 4.85
C LYS A 44 -4.28 -0.16 4.10
N LEU A 45 -5.31 -0.61 3.40
CA LEU A 45 -6.28 0.27 2.76
C LEU A 45 -7.08 0.98 3.86
N ILE A 46 -7.00 2.31 3.88
CA ILE A 46 -7.68 3.17 4.86
C ILE A 46 -8.83 3.96 4.22
N TYR A 47 -8.78 4.21 2.92
CA TYR A 47 -9.86 4.87 2.17
C TYR A 47 -9.98 4.25 0.79
N LYS A 48 -11.22 3.99 0.36
CA LYS A 48 -11.52 3.49 -1.00
C LYS A 48 -11.94 4.66 -1.87
N ALA A 49 -11.44 4.70 -3.11
CA ALA A 49 -11.90 5.63 -4.13
C ALA A 49 -13.12 5.09 -4.87
#